data_AF-A0A421JAU3-F1
#
_entry.id   AF-A0A421JAU3-F1
#
_cell.length_a   1.000
_cell.length_b   1.000
_cell.length_c   1.000
_cell.angle_alpha   90.00
_cell.angle_beta   90.00
_cell.angle_gamma   90.00
#
_symmetry.space_group_name_H-M   'P 1'
#
loop_
_entity.id
_entity.type
_entity.pdbx_description
1 polymer ?
#
loop_
_entity_poly.entity_id
_entity_poly.type
_entity_poly.pdbx_seq_one_letter_code
_entity_poly.pdbx_strand_id
1 'polypeptide(L)'
;MSVSPPDAYGEVHRTILTHVRACKVIGRVQLEADLQQIVAAVSQTTDSGDDSDQAKIDDFISTINSRITNHGMKITQSRSQVTNETYFLFVNTLSDDIIKTNSTYSVGELDAIKKLIDEIFESGLSYSIGLVPATQVVAATLNKPMREAGVFIEDLVDQGWLNITVHDQVILSMRGLCELERYLLDRYGITEQDGSVYTCFQCKEIVTLGRKCCRCHTAFHYKCGDVWLKSAKLGQCPREGCDFDWNNAAEIIGVDPDSVIAEENVESVL
;
A
#
# COMPACT_ATOMS: atom_id res chain seq x y z
N MET A 1 40.48 -15.23 10.26
CA MET A 1 39.18 -15.22 10.95
C MET A 1 38.13 -15.05 9.89
N SER A 2 37.53 -16.16 9.46
CA SER A 2 36.51 -16.20 8.42
C SER A 2 35.22 -15.63 8.99
N VAL A 3 34.83 -14.45 8.51
CA VAL A 3 33.47 -13.94 8.67
C VAL A 3 32.56 -14.95 7.96
N SER A 4 31.68 -15.61 8.71
CA SER A 4 30.65 -16.50 8.16
C SER A 4 29.89 -15.76 7.05
N PRO A 5 29.55 -16.42 5.92
CA PRO A 5 28.77 -15.76 4.89
C PRO A 5 27.40 -15.36 5.49
N PRO A 6 26.83 -14.22 5.07
CA PRO A 6 25.47 -13.84 5.46
C PRO A 6 24.54 -15.01 5.15
N ASP A 7 23.63 -15.31 6.08
CA ASP A 7 22.83 -16.54 6.11
C ASP A 7 22.37 -16.96 4.72
N ALA A 8 22.89 -18.10 4.28
CA ALA A 8 22.63 -18.58 2.93
C ALA A 8 21.12 -18.82 2.75
N TYR A 9 20.55 -18.22 1.69
CA TYR A 9 19.15 -18.43 1.32
C TYR A 9 18.79 -19.93 1.37
N GLY A 10 17.82 -20.27 2.22
CA GLY A 10 17.55 -21.64 2.65
C GLY A 10 16.06 -21.92 2.79
N GLU A 11 15.71 -23.02 3.45
CA GLU A 11 14.32 -23.48 3.53
C GLU A 11 13.43 -22.53 4.33
N VAL A 12 13.94 -21.98 5.43
CA VAL A 12 13.27 -20.94 6.22
C VAL A 12 12.82 -19.78 5.32
N HIS A 13 13.73 -19.28 4.47
CA HIS A 13 13.45 -18.18 3.54
C HIS A 13 12.36 -18.52 2.51
N ARG A 14 12.32 -19.78 2.03
CA ARG A 14 11.29 -20.25 1.10
C ARG A 14 9.92 -20.34 1.76
N THR A 15 9.87 -20.84 2.99
CA THR A 15 8.63 -20.91 3.78
C THR A 15 8.10 -19.52 4.08
N ILE A 16 8.96 -18.58 4.49
CA ILE A 16 8.58 -17.18 4.71
C ILE A 16 8.02 -16.55 3.44
N LEU A 17 8.73 -16.69 2.31
CA LEU A 17 8.25 -16.16 1.03
C LEU A 17 6.88 -16.74 0.65
N THR A 18 6.69 -18.04 0.87
CA THR A 18 5.41 -18.73 0.59
C THR A 18 4.29 -18.20 1.48
N HIS A 19 4.59 -18.00 2.78
CA HIS A 19 3.66 -17.43 3.76
C HIS A 19 3.25 -16.00 3.42
N VAL A 20 4.23 -15.11 3.21
CA VAL A 20 3.99 -13.69 2.83
C VAL A 20 3.16 -13.60 1.55
N ARG A 21 3.42 -14.47 0.56
CA ARG A 21 2.63 -14.52 -0.67
C ARG A 21 1.20 -15.00 -0.43
N ALA A 22 0.97 -15.91 0.51
CA ALA A 22 -0.36 -16.43 0.81
C ALA A 22 -1.24 -15.41 1.54
N CYS A 23 -0.68 -14.68 2.52
CA CYS A 23 -1.45 -13.72 3.31
C CYS A 23 -1.73 -12.39 2.59
N LYS A 24 -1.02 -12.10 1.48
CA LYS A 24 -1.12 -10.86 0.66
C LYS A 24 -0.61 -9.60 1.37
N VAL A 25 -1.00 -9.39 2.63
CA VAL A 25 -0.63 -8.27 3.50
C VAL A 25 -0.43 -8.82 4.91
N ILE A 26 0.72 -8.56 5.53
CA ILE A 26 1.00 -8.99 6.91
C ILE A 26 1.51 -7.81 7.72
N GLY A 27 0.89 -7.55 8.88
CA GLY A 27 1.37 -6.54 9.82
C GLY A 27 2.69 -6.94 10.45
N ARG A 28 3.54 -5.96 10.80
CA ARG A 28 4.87 -6.24 11.36
C ARG A 28 4.84 -7.19 12.57
N VAL A 29 3.95 -6.94 13.53
CA VAL A 29 3.83 -7.74 14.77
C VAL A 29 3.47 -9.19 14.44
N GLN A 30 2.55 -9.39 13.50
CA GLN A 30 2.17 -10.74 13.06
C GLN A 30 3.33 -11.44 12.35
N LEU A 31 4.01 -10.74 11.43
CA LEU A 31 5.14 -11.32 10.70
C LEU A 31 6.28 -11.73 11.64
N GLU A 32 6.53 -10.96 12.71
CA GLU A 32 7.49 -11.33 13.77
C GLU A 32 7.09 -12.65 14.45
N ALA A 33 5.82 -12.80 14.83
CA ALA A 33 5.32 -14.02 15.43
C ALA A 33 5.39 -15.23 14.47
N ASP A 34 4.99 -15.05 13.21
CA ASP A 34 5.04 -16.09 12.18
C ASP A 34 6.48 -16.52 11.89
N LEU A 35 7.42 -15.58 11.82
CA LEU A 35 8.83 -15.87 11.62
C LEU A 35 9.39 -16.73 12.74
N GLN A 36 9.08 -16.41 14.00
CA GLN A 36 9.51 -17.22 15.14
C GLN A 36 8.98 -18.65 15.04
N GLN A 37 7.70 -18.82 14.65
CA GLN A 37 7.10 -20.15 14.46
C GLN A 37 7.74 -20.91 13.30
N ILE A 38 7.95 -20.27 12.15
CA ILE A 38 8.54 -20.88 10.96
C ILE A 38 9.99 -21.31 11.23
N VAL A 39 10.79 -20.45 11.86
CA VAL A 39 12.18 -20.76 12.22
C VAL A 39 12.24 -21.95 13.16
N ALA A 40 11.39 -21.97 14.21
CA ALA A 40 11.33 -23.09 15.16
C ALA A 40 10.94 -24.41 14.47
N ALA A 41 9.98 -24.38 13.54
CA ALA A 41 9.51 -25.56 12.83
C ALA A 41 10.55 -26.11 11.83
N VAL A 42 11.30 -25.23 11.15
CA VAL A 42 12.23 -25.63 10.08
C VAL A 42 13.63 -25.96 10.60
N SER A 43 14.15 -25.21 11.58
CA SER A 43 15.54 -25.35 12.02
C SER A 43 15.78 -26.52 12.98
N GLN A 44 14.72 -27.13 13.56
CA GLN A 44 14.81 -28.22 14.54
C GLN A 44 15.74 -27.94 15.75
N THR A 45 16.13 -26.69 15.97
CA THR A 45 16.96 -26.24 17.10
C THR A 45 16.49 -24.86 17.58
N THR A 46 16.25 -24.77 18.88
CA THR A 46 15.97 -23.53 19.60
C THR A 46 17.29 -22.91 20.03
N ASP A 47 17.99 -22.20 19.14
CA ASP A 47 19.13 -21.40 19.58
C ASP A 47 18.67 -19.96 19.80
N SER A 48 18.54 -19.63 21.09
CA SER A 48 18.07 -18.35 21.63
C SER A 48 19.16 -17.29 21.45
N GLY A 49 19.34 -16.83 20.21
CA GLY A 49 20.17 -15.67 19.89
C GLY A 49 19.43 -14.38 20.20
N ASP A 50 19.87 -13.68 21.25
CA ASP A 50 19.46 -12.35 21.72
C ASP A 50 19.92 -11.25 20.75
N ASP A 51 19.51 -11.37 19.49
CA ASP A 51 19.64 -10.31 18.50
C ASP A 51 18.26 -9.70 18.27
N SER A 52 18.19 -8.37 18.22
CA SER A 52 16.92 -7.63 18.24
C SER A 52 15.98 -8.15 17.13
N ASP A 53 14.74 -8.52 17.50
CA ASP A 53 13.78 -9.13 16.57
C ASP A 53 13.54 -8.27 15.31
N GLN A 54 13.76 -6.96 15.42
CA GLN A 54 13.67 -6.01 14.32
C GLN A 54 14.75 -6.20 13.24
N ALA A 55 16.02 -6.41 13.64
CA ALA A 55 17.11 -6.65 12.71
C ALA A 55 16.92 -7.98 11.95
N LYS A 56 16.33 -8.98 12.62
CA LYS A 56 16.09 -10.31 12.05
C LYS A 56 15.12 -10.28 10.87
N ILE A 57 13.98 -9.57 10.96
CA ILE A 57 13.03 -9.50 9.83
C ILE A 57 13.70 -8.85 8.62
N ASP A 58 14.33 -7.70 8.83
CA ASP A 58 14.88 -6.90 7.74
C ASP A 58 15.97 -7.69 7.01
N ASP A 59 16.76 -8.50 7.74
CA ASP A 59 17.75 -9.42 7.19
C ASP A 59 17.12 -10.58 6.40
N PHE A 60 16.05 -11.21 6.91
CA PHE A 60 15.30 -12.24 6.16
C PHE A 60 14.72 -11.68 4.86
N ILE A 61 14.07 -10.52 4.94
CA ILE A 61 13.45 -9.85 3.78
C ILE A 61 14.51 -9.42 2.77
N SER A 62 15.64 -8.86 3.23
CA SER A 62 16.77 -8.50 2.37
C SER A 62 17.33 -9.73 1.65
N THR A 63 17.52 -10.84 2.37
CA THR A 63 18.02 -12.09 1.81
C THR A 63 17.05 -12.68 0.79
N ILE A 64 15.75 -12.66 1.05
CA ILE A 64 14.72 -13.09 0.09
C ILE A 64 14.74 -12.19 -1.15
N ASN A 65 14.70 -10.88 -0.96
CA ASN A 65 14.68 -9.90 -2.05
C ASN A 65 15.91 -10.00 -2.95
N SER A 66 17.07 -10.35 -2.41
CA SER A 66 18.30 -10.59 -3.20
C SER A 66 18.12 -11.70 -4.25
N ARG A 67 17.16 -12.62 -4.05
CA ARG A 67 16.85 -13.73 -4.97
C ARG A 67 15.70 -13.41 -5.91
N ILE A 68 14.66 -12.75 -5.43
CA ILE A 68 13.41 -12.58 -6.19
C ILE A 68 13.35 -11.30 -7.03
N THR A 69 14.14 -10.27 -6.70
CA THR A 69 14.10 -8.97 -7.39
C THR A 69 14.47 -9.06 -8.87
N ASN A 70 15.40 -9.95 -9.25
CA ASN A 70 15.78 -10.16 -10.65
C ASN A 70 14.67 -10.83 -11.49
N HIS A 71 13.67 -11.39 -10.83
CA HIS A 71 12.46 -11.91 -11.45
C HIS A 71 11.30 -10.89 -11.38
N GLY A 72 11.65 -9.65 -11.01
CA GLY A 72 10.76 -8.55 -10.68
C GLY A 72 9.61 -8.92 -9.77
N MET A 73 9.96 -9.59 -8.66
CA MET A 73 9.10 -9.76 -7.50
C MET A 73 9.86 -9.19 -6.30
N LYS A 74 9.15 -8.62 -5.33
CA LYS A 74 9.77 -8.06 -4.13
C LYS A 74 8.82 -8.18 -2.95
N ILE A 75 9.34 -8.46 -1.75
CA ILE A 75 8.62 -8.16 -0.52
C ILE A 75 8.93 -6.71 -0.16
N THR A 76 7.91 -5.87 -0.22
CA THR A 76 8.01 -4.46 0.15
C THR A 76 7.47 -4.23 1.55
N GLN A 77 8.05 -3.27 2.24
CA GLN A 77 7.54 -2.75 3.50
C GLN A 77 6.86 -1.41 3.17
N SER A 78 5.60 -1.24 3.58
CA SER A 78 4.90 0.04 3.46
C SER A 78 4.13 0.34 4.73
N ARG A 79 3.75 1.60 4.89
CA ARG A 79 3.04 2.09 6.06
C ARG A 79 1.62 2.47 5.67
N SER A 80 0.63 1.96 6.40
CA SER A 80 -0.77 2.27 6.14
C SER A 80 -1.01 3.78 6.28
N GLN A 81 -1.62 4.39 5.27
CA GLN A 81 -1.97 5.82 5.31
C GLN A 81 -3.13 6.10 6.29
N VAL A 82 -3.81 5.04 6.74
CA VAL A 82 -4.91 5.08 7.71
C VAL A 82 -4.38 4.87 9.12
N THR A 83 -3.82 3.69 9.41
CA THR A 83 -3.44 3.30 10.79
C THR A 83 -2.02 3.73 11.16
N ASN A 84 -1.19 4.10 10.18
CA ASN A 84 0.25 4.36 10.34
C ASN A 84 1.06 3.14 10.86
N GLU A 85 0.46 1.96 10.85
CA GLU A 85 1.15 0.70 11.11
C GLU A 85 1.94 0.24 9.88
N THR A 86 2.94 -0.59 10.11
CA THR A 86 3.84 -1.10 9.08
C THR A 86 3.42 -2.49 8.65
N TYR A 87 3.30 -2.68 7.34
CA TYR A 87 2.90 -3.92 6.72
C TYR A 87 3.93 -4.38 5.68
N PHE A 88 3.96 -5.68 5.45
CA PHE A 88 4.79 -6.34 4.45
C PHE A 88 3.90 -6.96 3.38
N LEU A 89 4.24 -6.71 2.11
CA LEU A 89 3.46 -7.13 0.96
C LEU A 89 4.38 -7.74 -0.10
N PHE A 90 3.92 -8.80 -0.75
CA PHE A 90 4.58 -9.35 -1.92
C PHE A 90 4.08 -8.63 -3.18
N VAL A 91 4.95 -7.87 -3.84
CA VAL A 91 4.62 -7.08 -5.04
C VAL A 91 5.32 -7.62 -6.28
N ASN A 92 4.61 -7.57 -7.41
CA ASN A 92 5.18 -7.82 -8.73
C ASN A 92 5.61 -6.49 -9.35
N THR A 93 6.90 -6.36 -9.69
CA THR A 93 7.49 -5.13 -10.20
C THR A 93 7.65 -5.11 -11.72
N LEU A 94 7.42 -6.24 -12.41
CA LEU A 94 7.43 -6.30 -13.88
C LEU A 94 6.08 -6.01 -14.52
N SER A 95 5.00 -5.95 -13.74
CA SER A 95 3.66 -5.75 -14.28
C SER A 95 3.44 -4.29 -14.69
N ASP A 96 3.72 -4.00 -15.97
CA ASP A 96 3.41 -2.72 -16.64
C ASP A 96 1.89 -2.53 -16.89
N ASP A 97 1.06 -3.54 -16.59
CA ASP A 97 -0.37 -3.55 -16.85
C ASP A 97 -1.06 -4.26 -15.69
N ILE A 98 -2.00 -3.55 -15.04
CA ILE A 98 -2.66 -3.84 -13.74
C ILE A 98 -2.57 -5.30 -13.34
N ILE A 99 -3.07 -6.24 -14.15
CA ILE A 99 -2.84 -7.64 -13.89
C ILE A 99 -2.81 -8.47 -15.18
N LYS A 100 -1.62 -8.91 -15.63
CA LYS A 100 -1.51 -9.87 -16.75
C LYS A 100 -0.83 -11.19 -16.41
N THR A 101 -0.12 -11.28 -15.28
CA THR A 101 0.67 -12.48 -14.97
C THR A 101 0.16 -13.27 -13.78
N ASN A 102 -0.80 -12.76 -12.99
CA ASN A 102 -1.31 -13.44 -11.78
C ASN A 102 -2.77 -13.10 -11.37
N SER A 103 -3.59 -12.42 -12.18
CA SER A 103 -5.01 -12.18 -11.80
C SER A 103 -5.88 -13.38 -12.15
N THR A 104 -6.78 -13.68 -11.23
CA THR A 104 -7.98 -14.51 -11.47
C THR A 104 -9.06 -13.78 -12.28
N TYR A 105 -8.95 -12.46 -12.44
CA TYR A 105 -9.93 -11.62 -13.15
C TYR A 105 -9.84 -11.76 -14.68
N SER A 106 -11.02 -11.74 -15.32
CA SER A 106 -11.20 -11.71 -16.76
C SER A 106 -10.83 -10.35 -17.36
N VAL A 107 -10.66 -10.27 -18.69
CA VAL A 107 -10.34 -9.02 -19.39
C VAL A 107 -11.39 -7.92 -19.14
N GLY A 108 -12.68 -8.29 -19.06
CA GLY A 108 -13.76 -7.34 -18.76
C GLY A 108 -13.69 -6.82 -17.33
N GLU A 109 -13.39 -7.69 -16.37
CA GLU A 109 -13.20 -7.31 -14.95
C GLU A 109 -11.98 -6.40 -14.78
N LEU A 110 -10.89 -6.66 -15.50
CA LEU A 110 -9.73 -5.76 -15.54
C LEU A 110 -10.08 -4.37 -16.10
N ASP A 111 -10.92 -4.30 -17.13
CA ASP A 111 -11.40 -3.02 -17.68
C ASP A 111 -12.30 -2.27 -16.67
N ALA A 112 -13.15 -3.00 -15.94
CA ALA A 112 -13.98 -2.42 -14.88
C ALA A 112 -13.14 -1.89 -13.73
N ILE A 113 -12.12 -2.63 -13.29
CA ILE A 113 -11.16 -2.17 -12.27
C ILE A 113 -10.43 -0.91 -12.76
N LYS A 114 -9.97 -0.90 -14.02
CA LYS A 114 -9.30 0.26 -14.62
C LYS A 114 -10.15 1.52 -14.56
N LYS A 115 -11.39 1.44 -15.04
CA LYS A 115 -12.34 2.56 -15.02
C LYS A 115 -12.71 2.98 -13.61
N LEU A 116 -12.81 2.04 -12.68
CA LEU A 116 -13.04 2.37 -11.28
C LEU A 116 -11.89 3.18 -10.68
N ILE A 117 -10.64 2.79 -10.98
CA ILE A 117 -9.44 3.55 -10.56
C ILE A 117 -9.40 4.91 -11.25
N ASP A 118 -9.79 5.00 -12.54
CA ASP A 118 -9.87 6.27 -13.26
C ASP A 118 -10.77 7.25 -12.51
N GLU A 119 -11.99 6.84 -12.17
CA GLU A 119 -12.96 7.68 -11.43
C GLU A 119 -12.43 8.09 -10.04
N ILE A 120 -11.70 7.21 -9.35
CA ILE A 120 -11.04 7.52 -8.07
C ILE A 120 -9.99 8.62 -8.24
N PHE A 121 -9.13 8.56 -9.26
CA PHE A 121 -8.06 9.54 -9.46
C PHE A 121 -8.54 10.83 -10.14
N GLU A 122 -9.58 10.75 -10.97
CA GLU A 122 -10.23 11.90 -11.59
C GLU A 122 -11.08 12.72 -10.59
N SER A 123 -11.39 12.16 -9.41
CA SER A 123 -12.02 12.88 -8.30
C SER A 123 -11.15 14.01 -7.69
N GLY A 124 -9.92 14.19 -8.18
CA GLY A 124 -9.00 15.24 -7.74
C GLY A 124 -8.44 14.95 -6.36
N LEU A 125 -8.52 15.92 -5.44
CA LEU A 125 -7.96 15.75 -4.10
C LEU A 125 -8.75 14.75 -3.24
N SER A 126 -9.96 14.34 -3.63
CA SER A 126 -10.77 13.41 -2.84
C SER A 126 -10.27 11.97 -2.88
N TYR A 127 -9.57 11.56 -3.94
CA TYR A 127 -9.10 10.18 -4.19
C TYR A 127 -10.14 9.11 -3.79
N SER A 128 -11.40 9.38 -4.08
CA SER A 128 -12.53 8.57 -3.66
C SER A 128 -13.74 8.84 -4.52
N ILE A 129 -14.61 7.83 -4.61
CA ILE A 129 -15.93 7.97 -5.23
C ILE A 129 -16.99 7.31 -4.37
N GLY A 130 -18.25 7.75 -4.49
CA GLY A 130 -19.35 7.09 -3.80
C GLY A 130 -19.55 5.65 -4.27
N LEU A 131 -19.97 4.76 -3.36
CA LEU A 131 -20.22 3.34 -3.62
C LEU A 131 -21.27 3.13 -4.73
N VAL A 132 -22.31 3.96 -4.78
CA VAL A 132 -23.33 3.88 -5.84
C VAL A 132 -22.74 4.22 -7.22
N PRO A 133 -22.07 5.38 -7.42
CA PRO A 133 -21.30 5.65 -8.64
C PRO A 133 -20.30 4.54 -9.00
N ALA A 134 -19.51 4.05 -8.04
CA ALA A 134 -18.58 2.94 -8.25
C ALA A 134 -19.30 1.71 -8.83
N THR A 135 -20.44 1.34 -8.23
CA THR A 135 -21.26 0.21 -8.67
C THR A 135 -21.80 0.43 -10.08
N GLN A 136 -22.18 1.66 -10.43
CA GLN A 136 -22.66 2.00 -11.78
C GLN A 136 -21.55 1.85 -12.84
N VAL A 137 -20.32 2.26 -12.53
CA VAL A 137 -19.14 2.11 -13.41
C VAL A 137 -18.88 0.63 -13.71
N VAL A 138 -18.89 -0.21 -12.67
CA VAL A 138 -18.71 -1.66 -12.80
C VAL A 138 -19.87 -2.28 -13.57
N ALA A 139 -21.12 -1.94 -13.23
CA ALA A 139 -22.33 -2.47 -13.89
C ALA A 139 -22.34 -2.15 -15.39
N ALA A 140 -22.03 -0.90 -15.75
CA ALA A 140 -21.98 -0.46 -17.14
C ALA A 140 -20.85 -1.14 -17.92
N THR A 141 -19.67 -1.30 -17.30
CA THR A 141 -18.51 -1.90 -17.96
C THR A 141 -18.67 -3.40 -18.18
N LEU A 142 -19.20 -4.11 -17.18
CA LEU A 142 -19.40 -5.56 -17.25
C LEU A 142 -20.73 -5.95 -17.91
N ASN A 143 -21.60 -4.99 -18.21
CA ASN A 143 -22.98 -5.22 -18.63
C ASN A 143 -23.72 -6.17 -17.66
N LYS A 144 -23.58 -5.89 -16.35
CA LYS A 144 -24.16 -6.66 -15.24
C LYS A 144 -25.19 -5.83 -14.48
N PRO A 145 -26.18 -6.47 -13.83
CA PRO A 145 -27.10 -5.75 -12.96
C PRO A 145 -26.36 -5.16 -11.75
N MET A 146 -26.88 -4.05 -11.20
CA MET A 146 -26.29 -3.34 -10.05
C MET A 146 -25.92 -4.27 -8.88
N ARG A 147 -26.74 -5.29 -8.60
CA ARG A 147 -26.47 -6.27 -7.53
C ARG A 147 -25.20 -7.07 -7.79
N GLU A 148 -25.02 -7.59 -9.00
CA GLU A 148 -23.81 -8.37 -9.33
C GLU A 148 -22.57 -7.49 -9.40
N ALA A 149 -22.72 -6.23 -9.84
CA ALA A 149 -21.64 -5.25 -9.80
C ALA A 149 -21.24 -4.89 -8.35
N GLY A 150 -22.22 -4.78 -7.43
CA GLY A 150 -21.96 -4.58 -6.01
C GLY A 150 -21.17 -5.73 -5.39
N VAL A 151 -21.57 -6.98 -5.69
CA VAL A 151 -20.82 -8.19 -5.26
C VAL A 151 -19.39 -8.19 -5.80
N PHE A 152 -19.17 -7.69 -7.02
CA PHE A 152 -17.81 -7.56 -7.55
C PHE A 152 -16.98 -6.50 -6.80
N ILE A 153 -17.59 -5.39 -6.36
CA ILE A 153 -16.90 -4.41 -5.50
C ILE A 153 -16.58 -5.02 -4.14
N GLU A 154 -17.51 -5.78 -3.54
CA GLU A 154 -17.27 -6.52 -2.29
C GLU A 154 -16.09 -7.50 -2.44
N ASP A 155 -16.02 -8.27 -3.53
CA ASP A 155 -14.86 -9.13 -3.80
C ASP A 155 -13.56 -8.31 -3.92
N LEU A 156 -13.57 -7.14 -4.57
CA LEU A 156 -12.39 -6.28 -4.59
C LEU A 156 -11.96 -5.80 -3.20
N VAL A 157 -12.90 -5.58 -2.28
CA VAL A 157 -12.62 -5.27 -0.87
C VAL A 157 -12.05 -6.49 -0.15
N ASP A 158 -12.68 -7.66 -0.26
CA ASP A 158 -12.23 -8.92 0.36
C ASP A 158 -10.84 -9.36 -0.15
N GLN A 159 -10.54 -9.10 -1.42
CA GLN A 159 -9.22 -9.32 -2.00
C GLN A 159 -8.21 -8.24 -1.58
N GLY A 160 -8.63 -7.20 -0.88
CA GLY A 160 -7.79 -6.12 -0.37
C GLY A 160 -7.33 -5.14 -1.44
N TRP A 161 -8.08 -4.94 -2.53
CA TRP A 161 -7.79 -3.91 -3.54
C TRP A 161 -8.38 -2.56 -3.17
N LEU A 162 -9.53 -2.57 -2.49
CA LEU A 162 -10.30 -1.38 -2.13
C LEU A 162 -10.62 -1.38 -0.64
N ASN A 163 -10.86 -0.19 -0.09
CA ASN A 163 -11.53 -0.01 1.19
C ASN A 163 -12.80 0.81 0.99
N ILE A 164 -13.78 0.63 1.87
CA ILE A 164 -14.99 1.44 1.93
C ILE A 164 -15.00 2.24 3.23
N THR A 165 -15.46 3.48 3.20
CA THR A 165 -15.63 4.30 4.40
C THR A 165 -17.02 4.14 5.00
N VAL A 166 -17.20 4.56 6.26
CA VAL A 166 -18.53 4.65 6.90
C VAL A 166 -19.50 5.62 6.20
N HIS A 167 -18.99 6.41 5.24
CA HIS A 167 -19.76 7.34 4.40
C HIS A 167 -19.92 6.82 2.96
N ASP A 168 -19.81 5.50 2.76
CA ASP A 168 -19.94 4.83 1.47
C ASP A 168 -19.01 5.40 0.39
N GLN A 169 -17.79 5.78 0.76
CA GLN A 169 -16.75 6.17 -0.20
C GLN A 169 -15.81 5.00 -0.46
N VAL A 170 -15.56 4.71 -1.74
CA VAL A 170 -14.62 3.69 -2.20
C VAL A 170 -13.26 4.35 -2.45
N ILE A 171 -12.21 3.78 -1.86
CA ILE A 171 -10.82 4.21 -2.03
C ILE A 171 -9.93 3.01 -2.37
N LEU A 172 -8.76 3.25 -2.96
CA LEU A 172 -7.73 2.22 -3.06
C LEU A 172 -7.20 1.86 -1.67
N SER A 173 -7.01 0.56 -1.42
CA SER A 173 -6.32 0.07 -0.24
C SER A 173 -4.80 0.29 -0.31
N MET A 174 -4.10 0.08 0.80
CA MET A 174 -2.63 0.10 0.81
C MET A 174 -2.04 -0.94 -0.15
N ARG A 175 -2.62 -2.14 -0.23
CA ARG A 175 -2.19 -3.18 -1.17
C ARG A 175 -2.37 -2.73 -2.62
N GLY A 176 -3.52 -2.14 -2.96
CA GLY A 176 -3.77 -1.58 -4.28
C GLY A 176 -2.74 -0.52 -4.66
N LEU A 177 -2.39 0.38 -3.73
CA LEU A 177 -1.38 1.41 -3.96
C LEU A 177 0.02 0.83 -4.14
N CYS A 178 0.43 -0.17 -3.35
CA CYS A 178 1.76 -0.78 -3.44
C CYS A 178 1.91 -1.64 -4.70
N GLU A 179 0.92 -2.48 -5.01
CA GLU A 179 1.01 -3.37 -6.18
C GLU A 179 0.87 -2.60 -7.50
N LEU A 180 0.09 -1.51 -7.52
CA LEU A 180 -0.16 -0.72 -8.72
C LEU A 180 0.70 0.54 -8.79
N GLU A 181 1.66 0.76 -7.88
CA GLU A 181 2.43 2.00 -7.78
C GLU A 181 2.93 2.48 -9.15
N ARG A 182 3.64 1.61 -9.88
CA ARG A 182 4.17 1.95 -11.20
C ARG A 182 3.07 2.28 -12.21
N TYR A 183 2.01 1.49 -12.25
CA TYR A 183 0.87 1.74 -13.13
C TYR A 183 0.22 3.10 -12.85
N LEU A 184 -0.01 3.42 -11.56
CA LEU A 184 -0.64 4.67 -11.14
C LEU A 184 0.23 5.87 -11.55
N LEU A 185 1.54 5.78 -11.31
CA LEU A 185 2.50 6.82 -11.69
C LEU A 185 2.61 6.99 -13.21
N ASP A 186 2.67 5.89 -13.97
CA ASP A 186 2.76 5.92 -15.43
C ASP A 186 1.48 6.46 -16.09
N ARG A 187 0.31 6.15 -15.52
CA ARG A 187 -0.99 6.54 -16.08
C ARG A 187 -1.40 7.97 -15.75
N TYR A 188 -1.33 8.35 -14.48
CA TYR A 188 -1.84 9.65 -14.00
C TYR A 188 -0.72 10.69 -13.86
N GLY A 189 0.55 10.26 -13.93
CA GLY A 189 1.70 11.13 -13.85
C GLY A 189 1.94 11.73 -12.47
N ILE A 190 3.12 12.32 -12.30
CA ILE A 190 3.49 13.16 -11.15
C ILE A 190 3.62 14.59 -11.66
N THR A 191 2.49 15.24 -11.94
CA THR A 191 2.48 16.62 -12.46
C THR A 191 1.93 17.60 -11.45
N GLU A 192 2.16 18.88 -11.67
CA GLU A 192 1.59 19.97 -10.88
C GLU A 192 0.13 20.28 -11.29
N GLN A 193 -0.64 19.29 -11.71
CA GLN A 193 -2.01 19.45 -12.24
C GLN A 193 -3.04 18.64 -11.43
N ASP A 194 -4.30 19.08 -11.46
CA ASP A 194 -5.40 18.33 -10.83
C ASP A 194 -5.56 16.95 -11.49
N GLY A 195 -5.81 15.91 -10.69
CA GLY A 195 -5.90 14.51 -11.13
C GLY A 195 -4.56 13.77 -11.24
N SER A 196 -3.43 14.44 -10.98
CA SER A 196 -2.11 13.80 -10.90
C SER A 196 -1.91 13.05 -9.58
N VAL A 197 -0.94 12.13 -9.55
CA VAL A 197 -0.55 11.43 -8.32
C VAL A 197 0.39 12.31 -7.49
N TYR A 198 0.03 12.57 -6.24
CA TYR A 198 0.95 13.19 -5.29
C TYR A 198 1.92 12.17 -4.69
N THR A 199 3.18 12.55 -4.55
CA THR A 199 4.19 11.79 -3.79
C THR A 199 4.55 12.53 -2.51
N CYS A 200 4.64 11.79 -1.41
CA CYS A 200 4.99 12.36 -0.11
C CYS A 200 6.40 12.93 -0.14
N PHE A 201 6.58 14.18 0.30
CA PHE A 201 7.90 14.80 0.32
C PHE A 201 8.90 14.03 1.21
N GLN A 202 8.43 13.38 2.28
CA GLN A 202 9.27 12.68 3.25
C GLN A 202 9.61 11.24 2.82
N CYS A 203 8.61 10.38 2.59
CA CYS A 203 8.84 8.96 2.29
C CYS A 203 8.90 8.62 0.79
N LYS A 204 8.52 9.57 -0.08
CA LYS A 204 8.46 9.42 -1.55
C LYS A 204 7.39 8.46 -2.09
N GLU A 205 6.55 7.88 -1.23
CA GLU A 205 5.41 7.04 -1.64
C GLU A 205 4.20 7.88 -2.07
N ILE A 206 3.27 7.27 -2.81
CA ILE A 206 2.00 7.86 -3.25
C ILE A 206 1.16 8.35 -2.06
N VAL A 207 0.55 9.54 -2.17
CA VAL A 207 -0.34 10.13 -1.17
C VAL A 207 -1.77 10.16 -1.71
N THR A 208 -2.63 9.31 -1.15
CA THR A 208 -4.08 9.38 -1.34
C THR A 208 -4.82 9.77 -0.07
N LEU A 209 -4.14 9.79 1.09
CA LEU A 209 -4.62 10.35 2.36
C LEU A 209 -3.53 11.23 2.98
N GLY A 210 -3.80 12.53 3.16
CA GLY A 210 -2.80 13.45 3.67
C GLY A 210 -3.15 14.92 3.56
N ARG A 211 -2.10 15.74 3.44
CA ARG A 211 -2.21 17.20 3.32
C ARG A 211 -1.33 17.73 2.20
N LYS A 212 -1.85 18.71 1.47
CA LYS A 212 -1.18 19.43 0.40
C LYS A 212 -0.98 20.90 0.77
N CYS A 213 0.14 21.46 0.33
CA CYS A 213 0.42 22.89 0.46
C CYS A 213 -0.55 23.71 -0.41
N CYS A 214 -1.12 24.77 0.15
CA CYS A 214 -2.03 25.67 -0.57
C CYS A 214 -1.33 26.56 -1.60
N ARG A 215 0.02 26.58 -1.62
CA ARG A 215 0.84 27.45 -2.49
C ARG A 215 1.66 26.68 -3.51
N CYS A 216 1.82 25.37 -3.34
CA CYS A 216 2.64 24.53 -4.23
C CYS A 216 2.18 23.07 -4.19
N HIS A 217 2.90 22.18 -4.88
CA HIS A 217 2.54 20.75 -4.99
C HIS A 217 3.18 19.85 -3.94
N THR A 218 3.80 20.43 -2.91
CA THR A 218 4.29 19.64 -1.77
C THR A 218 3.12 18.98 -1.06
N ALA A 219 3.16 17.65 -0.97
CA ALA A 219 2.23 16.84 -0.23
C ALA A 219 2.94 16.00 0.83
N PHE A 220 2.22 15.68 1.90
CA PHE A 220 2.63 14.76 2.93
C PHE A 220 1.47 13.82 3.28
N HIS A 221 1.77 12.56 3.60
CA HIS A 221 0.87 11.80 4.48
C HIS A 221 0.78 12.50 5.83
N TYR A 222 -0.35 12.34 6.54
CA TYR A 222 -0.57 13.02 7.83
C TYR A 222 0.60 12.87 8.79
N LYS A 223 1.08 11.63 9.02
CA LYS A 223 2.17 11.36 9.97
C LYS A 223 3.53 11.81 9.49
N CYS A 224 3.81 11.74 8.18
CA CYS A 224 5.01 12.31 7.61
C CYS A 224 5.05 13.84 7.80
N GLY A 225 3.91 14.50 7.61
CA GLY A 225 3.72 15.91 7.90
C GLY A 225 3.98 16.21 9.38
N ASP A 226 3.34 15.49 10.31
CA ASP A 226 3.55 15.68 11.75
C ASP A 226 5.03 15.59 12.16
N VAL A 227 5.77 14.63 11.60
CA VAL A 227 7.20 14.47 11.84
C VAL A 227 7.99 15.65 11.29
N TRP A 228 7.68 16.10 10.07
CA TRP A 228 8.33 17.25 9.45
C TRP A 228 8.10 18.54 10.25
N LEU A 229 6.85 18.80 10.66
CA LEU A 229 6.45 20.02 11.38
C LEU A 229 7.10 20.11 12.76
N LYS A 230 7.33 18.97 13.41
CA LYS A 230 8.07 18.87 14.68
C LYS A 230 9.60 18.95 14.51
N SER A 231 10.11 18.83 13.30
CA SER A 231 11.54 18.94 13.00
C SER A 231 12.02 20.40 12.96
N ALA A 232 13.33 20.61 12.81
CA ALA A 232 14.02 21.90 12.96
C ALA A 232 13.56 23.07 12.05
N LYS A 233 12.60 22.87 11.14
CA LYS A 233 12.10 23.88 10.19
C LYS A 233 10.72 24.49 10.54
N LEU A 234 10.16 24.20 11.73
CA LEU A 234 9.06 24.98 12.35
C LEU A 234 7.90 25.32 11.38
N GLY A 235 7.27 24.31 10.79
CA GLY A 235 6.09 24.55 9.95
C GLY A 235 6.34 25.07 8.54
N GLN A 236 7.59 25.38 8.15
CA GLN A 236 7.86 25.90 6.81
C GLN A 236 7.76 24.81 5.73
N CYS A 237 7.22 25.21 4.58
CA CYS A 237 7.20 24.36 3.40
C CYS A 237 8.61 23.98 2.94
N PRO A 238 8.88 22.69 2.64
CA PRO A 238 10.20 22.26 2.17
C PRO A 238 10.56 22.77 0.77
N ARG A 239 9.59 23.18 -0.04
CA ARG A 239 9.82 23.63 -1.41
C ARG A 239 10.52 24.98 -1.41
N GLU A 240 11.64 25.07 -2.10
CA GLU A 240 12.37 26.32 -2.27
C GLU A 240 11.48 27.40 -2.90
N GLY A 241 11.46 28.59 -2.30
CA GLY A 241 10.61 29.70 -2.74
C GLY A 241 9.15 29.63 -2.30
N CYS A 242 8.73 28.62 -1.54
CA CYS A 242 7.40 28.55 -0.96
C CYS A 242 7.37 29.11 0.47
N ASP A 243 6.55 30.12 0.71
CA ASP A 243 6.39 30.81 2.00
C ASP A 243 5.23 30.27 2.85
N PHE A 244 4.61 29.17 2.41
CA PHE A 244 3.50 28.56 3.15
C PHE A 244 3.96 28.00 4.49
N ASP A 245 3.31 28.45 5.55
CA ASP A 245 3.41 27.88 6.90
C ASP A 245 2.28 26.85 7.10
N TRP A 246 2.69 25.60 7.27
CA TRP A 246 1.84 24.43 7.47
C TRP A 246 1.12 24.39 8.82
N ASN A 247 1.39 25.33 9.73
CA ASN A 247 0.53 25.57 10.89
C ASN A 247 -0.82 26.21 10.50
N ASN A 248 -0.91 26.78 9.29
CA ASN A 248 -2.18 27.25 8.73
C ASN A 248 -3.00 26.10 8.13
N ALA A 249 -4.24 26.40 7.72
CA ALA A 249 -5.09 25.44 7.03
C ALA A 249 -4.43 24.98 5.71
N ALA A 250 -4.04 23.71 5.66
CA ALA A 250 -3.58 23.01 4.46
C ALA A 250 -4.78 22.39 3.71
N GLU A 251 -4.61 22.12 2.41
CA GLU A 251 -5.59 21.35 1.65
C GLU A 251 -5.54 19.88 2.08
N ILE A 252 -6.70 19.26 2.22
CA ILE A 252 -6.81 17.84 2.56
C ILE A 252 -6.74 17.00 1.29
N ILE A 253 -5.94 15.95 1.33
CA ILE A 253 -5.92 14.89 0.31
C ILE A 253 -6.67 13.69 0.90
N GLY A 254 -7.65 13.19 0.17
CA GLY A 254 -8.40 11.99 0.49
C GLY A 254 -9.58 12.19 1.41
N VAL A 255 -10.15 11.07 1.83
CA VAL A 255 -11.18 10.99 2.87
C VAL A 255 -10.57 11.15 4.27
N ASP A 256 -11.42 11.32 5.28
CA ASP A 256 -10.99 11.24 6.68
C ASP A 256 -10.49 9.82 7.00
N PRO A 257 -9.22 9.63 7.44
CA PRO A 257 -8.69 8.32 7.80
C PRO A 257 -9.55 7.57 8.82
N ASP A 258 -10.14 8.27 9.79
CA ASP A 258 -10.97 7.64 10.84
C ASP A 258 -12.31 7.12 10.29
N SER A 259 -12.68 7.52 9.07
CA SER A 259 -13.88 7.01 8.38
C SER A 259 -13.64 5.70 7.63
N VAL A 260 -12.40 5.29 7.42
CA VAL A 260 -12.07 4.10 6.62
C VAL A 260 -12.35 2.82 7.40
N ILE A 261 -13.19 1.95 6.86
CA ILE A 261 -13.43 0.61 7.39
C ILE A 261 -12.28 -0.27 6.88
N ALA A 262 -11.13 -0.21 7.54
CA ALA A 262 -9.99 -1.03 7.17
C ALA A 262 -10.20 -2.45 7.70
N GLU A 263 -10.35 -3.41 6.78
CA GLU A 263 -10.34 -4.84 7.12
C GLU A 263 -8.93 -5.36 7.44
N GLU A 264 -7.90 -4.51 7.53
CA GLU A 264 -6.50 -4.90 7.79
C GLU A 264 -6.26 -5.57 9.18
N ASN A 265 -7.35 -5.92 9.90
CA ASN A 265 -7.42 -6.71 11.13
C ASN A 265 -8.12 -8.09 10.97
N VAL A 266 -8.11 -8.74 9.78
CA VAL A 266 -8.70 -10.10 9.58
C VAL A 266 -7.92 -11.24 10.28
N GLU A 267 -7.27 -11.00 11.42
CA GLU A 267 -6.71 -12.07 12.27
C GLU A 267 -7.32 -12.11 13.68
N SER A 268 -8.46 -11.45 13.89
CA SER A 268 -9.24 -11.63 15.13
C SER A 268 -10.37 -12.67 15.04
N VAL A 269 -10.52 -13.42 13.92
CA VAL A 269 -11.66 -14.34 13.72
C VAL A 269 -11.28 -15.75 13.20
N LEU A 270 -10.02 -16.17 13.27
CA LEU A 270 -9.67 -17.61 13.10
C LEU A 270 -8.76 -18.11 14.23
#